data_AF-A0A090KS26-F1
#
_entry.id   AF-A0A090KS26-F1
#
_cell.length_a   1.000
_cell.length_b   1.000
_cell.length_c   1.000
_cell.angle_alpha   90.00
_cell.angle_beta   90.00
_cell.angle_gamma   90.00
#
_symmetry.space_group_name_H-M   'P 1'
#
loop_
_entity.id
_entity.type
_entity.pdbx_description
1 polymer ?
#
loop_
_entity_poly.entity_id
_entity_poly.type
_entity_poly.pdbx_seq_one_letter_code
_entity_poly.pdbx_strand_id
1 'polypeptide(L)'
;MYQRHCILSNYMMAKTNHSDIILFLDADMAIINPNQLIEDYMQKDNEEIIFYERMYNHEIMAGSYFIRNNYYGHKFLKNWANYDFLKPKSFDGSDNVGLHNVLIDMFITKDVKKDYNNCKKLWKLSRNYNDIRIYIACLRVILNNNNEKIVDSKNLNSYESEYYSYDKGRISIVKKLSKKKWARDIWLENSKWSTQDFILHDVKLKNLNSNTFRMWISPWKILNFNVYKCNDDKYYENWTYNIELIKKKKYMKLQLREYFFSVDNKFRNDVKHGKKLISLYKFIKNN
;
A
#
# COMPACT_ATOMS: atom_id res chain seq x y z
N MET A 1 -9.06 13.40 -3.41
CA MET A 1 -7.79 12.71 -3.09
C MET A 1 -6.81 12.72 -4.25
N TYR A 2 -7.21 12.43 -5.49
CA TYR A 2 -6.30 12.40 -6.67
C TYR A 2 -5.41 13.64 -6.85
N GLN A 3 -5.94 14.83 -6.53
CA GLN A 3 -5.22 16.11 -6.62
C GLN A 3 -3.88 16.12 -5.88
N ARG A 4 -3.73 15.34 -4.79
CA ARG A 4 -2.48 15.27 -4.02
C ARG A 4 -1.28 14.80 -4.85
N HIS A 5 -1.50 13.95 -5.85
CA HIS A 5 -0.44 13.48 -6.74
C HIS A 5 0.00 14.58 -7.71
N CYS A 6 -0.92 15.43 -8.15
CA CYS A 6 -0.61 16.63 -8.94
C CYS A 6 0.17 17.64 -8.10
N ILE A 7 -0.26 17.89 -6.86
CA ILE A 7 0.43 18.79 -5.91
C ILE A 7 1.85 18.27 -5.66
N LEU A 8 2.03 16.99 -5.35
CA LEU A 8 3.34 16.38 -5.15
C LEU A 8 4.24 16.56 -6.37
N SER A 9 3.72 16.30 -7.57
CA SER A 9 4.50 16.44 -8.82
C SER A 9 5.00 17.88 -9.00
N ASN A 10 4.15 18.89 -8.79
CA ASN A 10 4.55 20.29 -8.88
C ASN A 10 5.51 20.71 -7.76
N TYR A 11 5.29 20.22 -6.54
CA TYR A 11 6.18 20.49 -5.41
C TYR A 11 7.59 19.96 -5.69
N MET A 12 7.70 18.70 -6.15
CA MET A 12 8.97 18.08 -6.52
C MET A 12 9.72 18.89 -7.59
N MET A 13 9.02 19.38 -8.61
CA MET A 13 9.62 20.23 -9.65
C MET A 13 10.15 21.56 -9.10
N ALA A 14 9.43 22.16 -8.15
CA ALA A 14 9.71 23.51 -7.67
C ALA A 14 10.66 23.58 -6.47
N LYS A 15 10.77 22.50 -5.68
CA LYS A 15 11.36 22.52 -4.33
C LYS A 15 12.41 21.43 -4.07
N THR A 16 12.65 20.54 -5.02
CA THR A 16 13.62 19.44 -4.84
C THR A 16 14.52 19.33 -6.07
N ASN A 17 15.68 18.67 -5.92
CA ASN A 17 16.64 18.51 -7.00
C ASN A 17 16.28 17.30 -7.88
N HIS A 18 16.73 17.34 -9.13
CA HIS A 18 16.61 16.18 -10.02
C HIS A 18 17.28 14.96 -9.38
N SER A 19 16.63 13.80 -9.47
CA SER A 19 17.01 12.52 -8.88
C SER A 19 16.83 12.38 -7.36
N ASP A 20 16.36 13.41 -6.64
CA ASP A 20 16.01 13.28 -5.21
C ASP A 20 14.96 12.17 -5.01
N ILE A 21 15.09 11.43 -3.91
CA ILE A 21 14.11 10.41 -3.52
C ILE A 21 13.12 11.03 -2.54
N ILE A 22 11.84 10.97 -2.88
CA ILE A 22 10.76 11.59 -2.13
C ILE A 22 9.94 10.50 -1.46
N LEU A 23 9.79 10.58 -0.14
CA LEU A 23 8.83 9.77 0.61
C LEU A 23 7.54 10.55 0.78
N PHE A 24 6.46 10.09 0.14
CA PHE A 24 5.12 10.59 0.40
C PHE A 24 4.53 9.92 1.64
N LEU A 25 3.85 10.67 2.51
CA LEU A 25 3.20 10.18 3.73
C LEU A 25 1.82 10.82 3.93
N ASP A 26 0.83 10.02 4.32
CA ASP A 26 -0.45 10.51 4.83
C ASP A 26 -0.27 11.12 6.24
N ALA A 27 -1.12 12.08 6.57
CA ALA A 27 -1.06 12.81 7.84
C ALA A 27 -1.39 11.95 9.07
N ASP A 28 -1.94 10.74 8.89
CA ASP A 28 -2.30 9.79 9.95
C ASP A 28 -1.30 8.63 10.07
N MET A 29 -0.05 8.89 9.71
CA MET A 29 1.09 7.98 9.87
C MET A 29 1.99 8.44 11.01
N ALA A 30 2.36 7.54 11.92
CA ALA A 30 3.20 7.84 13.08
C ALA A 30 4.35 6.84 13.22
N ILE A 31 5.55 7.36 13.53
CA ILE A 31 6.74 6.53 13.81
C ILE A 31 6.54 5.83 15.15
N ILE A 32 6.65 4.50 15.16
CA ILE A 32 6.59 3.70 16.40
C ILE A 32 7.98 3.31 16.92
N ASN A 33 8.96 3.14 16.05
CA ASN A 33 10.35 2.84 16.45
C ASN A 33 11.28 3.90 15.85
N PRO A 34 11.73 4.90 16.63
CA PRO A 34 12.52 6.02 16.11
C PRO A 34 13.99 5.66 15.83
N ASN A 35 14.44 4.48 16.28
CA ASN A 35 15.82 4.01 16.11
C ASN A 35 16.04 3.21 14.81
N GLN A 36 15.03 3.19 13.91
CA GLN A 36 15.15 2.56 12.59
C GLN A 36 15.44 3.63 11.53
N LEU A 37 16.25 3.29 10.54
CA LEU A 37 16.65 4.18 9.46
C LEU A 37 15.67 4.04 8.28
N ILE A 38 15.27 5.16 7.68
CA ILE A 38 14.37 5.14 6.52
C ILE A 38 15.06 4.56 5.29
N GLU A 39 16.39 4.71 5.22
CA GLU A 39 17.30 4.24 4.19
C GLU A 39 17.24 2.72 4.01
N ASP A 40 16.92 1.98 5.08
CA ASP A 40 16.75 0.51 5.03
C ASP A 40 15.58 0.09 4.10
N TYR A 41 14.63 1.01 3.87
CA TYR A 41 13.41 0.80 3.09
C TYR A 41 13.41 1.49 1.73
N MET A 42 14.35 2.41 1.51
CA MET A 42 14.42 3.26 0.31
C MET A 42 14.73 2.48 -0.97
N GLN A 43 14.70 3.22 -2.08
CA GLN A 43 15.03 2.76 -3.42
C GLN A 43 16.45 2.20 -3.51
N LYS A 44 16.56 1.03 -4.14
CA LYS A 44 17.79 0.33 -4.46
C LYS A 44 17.88 0.15 -5.97
N ASP A 45 19.10 0.02 -6.46
CA ASP A 45 19.39 -0.27 -7.86
C ASP A 45 18.69 0.71 -8.81
N ASN A 46 17.82 0.21 -9.70
CA ASN A 46 17.12 0.99 -10.71
C ASN A 46 15.67 1.35 -10.34
N GLU A 47 15.27 1.19 -9.07
CA GLU A 47 13.93 1.53 -8.61
C GLU A 47 13.67 3.05 -8.72
N GLU A 48 12.57 3.41 -9.38
CA GLU A 48 12.08 4.78 -9.58
C GLU A 48 10.85 5.07 -8.72
N ILE A 49 10.05 4.04 -8.41
CA ILE A 49 8.88 4.13 -7.52
C ILE A 49 8.75 2.85 -6.70
N ILE A 50 8.52 2.99 -5.40
CA ILE A 50 8.27 1.85 -4.49
C ILE A 50 6.95 2.04 -3.77
N PHE A 51 6.07 1.07 -3.96
CA PHE A 51 4.89 0.86 -3.15
C PHE A 51 5.05 -0.36 -2.26
N TYR A 52 4.05 -0.60 -1.42
CA TYR A 52 3.93 -1.83 -0.67
C TYR A 52 2.47 -2.27 -0.59
N GLU A 53 2.29 -3.56 -0.34
CA GLU A 53 0.97 -4.11 -0.10
C GLU A 53 0.45 -3.77 1.30
N ARG A 54 -0.78 -3.26 1.35
CA ARG A 54 -1.46 -3.00 2.61
C ARG A 54 -1.74 -4.32 3.34
N MET A 55 -1.52 -4.39 4.64
CA MET A 55 -1.54 -5.69 5.32
C MET A 55 -2.93 -6.35 5.30
N TYR A 56 -4.00 -5.58 5.46
CA TYR A 56 -5.30 -6.16 5.78
C TYR A 56 -6.21 -6.52 4.60
N ASN A 57 -5.87 -6.09 3.39
CA ASN A 57 -6.69 -6.28 2.19
C ASN A 57 -5.82 -6.42 0.94
N HIS A 58 -6.42 -6.38 -0.24
CA HIS A 58 -5.75 -6.64 -1.52
C HIS A 58 -5.14 -5.38 -2.15
N GLU A 59 -5.20 -4.26 -1.44
CA GLU A 59 -4.74 -2.97 -1.96
C GLU A 59 -3.22 -2.86 -1.91
N ILE A 60 -2.68 -2.21 -2.94
CA ILE A 60 -1.40 -1.52 -2.88
C ILE A 60 -1.64 -0.19 -2.16
N MET A 61 -0.79 0.14 -1.20
CA MET A 61 -0.93 1.34 -0.39
C MET A 61 -0.63 2.62 -1.19
N ALA A 62 -1.55 3.59 -1.16
CA ALA A 62 -1.35 4.94 -1.68
C ALA A 62 -0.98 5.98 -0.61
N GLY A 63 -1.17 5.66 0.68
CA GLY A 63 -0.88 6.59 1.79
C GLY A 63 0.60 6.76 2.12
N SER A 64 1.48 5.88 1.62
CA SER A 64 2.91 6.19 1.55
C SER A 64 3.62 5.40 0.46
N TYR A 65 4.62 6.01 -0.14
CA TYR A 65 5.44 5.43 -1.21
C TYR A 65 6.69 6.28 -1.44
N PHE A 66 7.74 5.65 -1.97
CA PHE A 66 8.92 6.36 -2.47
C PHE A 66 8.78 6.64 -3.95
N ILE A 67 9.23 7.81 -4.39
CA ILE A 67 9.26 8.20 -5.79
C ILE A 67 10.46 9.10 -6.10
N ARG A 68 11.13 8.86 -7.23
CA ARG A 68 12.26 9.68 -7.66
C ARG A 68 11.79 10.95 -8.37
N ASN A 69 12.45 12.07 -8.10
CA ASN A 69 12.23 13.34 -8.79
C ASN A 69 12.88 13.35 -10.18
N ASN A 70 12.19 12.76 -11.14
CA ASN A 70 12.59 12.76 -12.54
C ASN A 70 11.37 12.67 -13.46
N TYR A 71 11.61 12.71 -14.77
CA TYR A 71 10.54 12.61 -15.77
C TYR A 71 9.62 11.40 -15.54
N TYR A 72 10.17 10.26 -15.13
CA TYR A 72 9.44 9.04 -14.90
C TYR A 72 8.45 9.17 -13.72
N GLY A 73 8.94 9.64 -12.57
CA GLY A 73 8.12 9.90 -11.39
C GLY A 73 7.01 10.92 -11.67
N HIS A 74 7.33 12.04 -12.34
CA HIS A 74 6.33 13.04 -12.70
C HIS A 74 5.25 12.50 -13.64
N LYS A 75 5.64 11.70 -14.65
CA LYS A 75 4.70 11.08 -15.58
C LYS A 75 3.74 10.16 -14.84
N PHE A 76 4.25 9.34 -13.92
CA PHE A 76 3.42 8.46 -13.09
C PHE A 76 2.43 9.26 -12.24
N LEU A 77 2.89 10.28 -11.51
CA LEU A 77 2.02 11.12 -10.66
C LEU A 77 0.94 11.85 -11.45
N LYS A 78 1.26 12.37 -12.64
CA LYS A 78 0.30 13.05 -13.52
C LYS A 78 -0.77 12.07 -14.04
N ASN A 79 -0.35 10.88 -14.49
CA ASN A 79 -1.30 9.84 -14.90
C ASN A 79 -2.21 9.43 -13.74
N TRP A 80 -1.66 9.28 -12.53
CA TRP A 80 -2.45 8.97 -11.35
C TRP A 80 -3.43 10.09 -10.97
N ALA A 81 -3.01 11.36 -11.03
CA ALA A 81 -3.92 12.48 -10.81
C ALA A 81 -5.05 12.52 -11.85
N ASN A 82 -4.76 12.24 -13.12
CA ASN A 82 -5.75 12.24 -14.21
C ASN A 82 -6.84 11.17 -14.07
N TYR A 83 -6.62 10.15 -13.23
CA TYR A 83 -7.67 9.18 -12.92
C TYR A 83 -8.89 9.78 -12.21
N ASP A 84 -8.77 11.00 -11.68
CA ASP A 84 -9.92 11.76 -11.17
C ASP A 84 -11.03 11.92 -12.23
N PHE A 85 -10.64 12.00 -13.52
CA PHE A 85 -11.54 12.14 -14.66
C PHE A 85 -11.92 10.80 -15.32
N LEU A 86 -11.19 9.73 -15.03
CA LEU A 86 -11.37 8.40 -15.64
C LEU A 86 -12.17 7.42 -14.76
N LYS A 87 -12.32 7.75 -13.47
CA LYS A 87 -13.08 6.94 -12.51
C LYS A 87 -14.57 6.89 -12.85
N PRO A 88 -15.30 5.81 -12.46
CA PRO A 88 -16.73 5.73 -12.71
C PRO A 88 -17.51 6.69 -11.82
N LYS A 89 -18.78 6.95 -12.18
CA LYS A 89 -19.71 7.71 -11.33
C LYS A 89 -20.23 6.93 -10.11
N SER A 90 -19.96 5.62 -10.06
CA SER A 90 -20.29 4.72 -8.95
C SER A 90 -19.32 4.92 -7.77
N PHE A 91 -19.47 4.14 -6.69
CA PHE A 91 -18.55 4.21 -5.56
C PHE A 91 -17.13 3.85 -5.99
N ASP A 92 -16.21 4.81 -6.04
CA ASP A 92 -14.92 4.65 -6.73
C ASP A 92 -13.80 4.08 -5.85
N GLY A 93 -13.87 4.25 -4.53
CA GLY A 93 -12.80 3.91 -3.59
C GLY A 93 -11.57 4.83 -3.68
N SER A 94 -11.67 5.98 -4.35
CA SER A 94 -10.65 7.02 -4.43
C SER A 94 -9.35 6.61 -5.18
N ASP A 95 -8.36 7.48 -5.11
CA ASP A 95 -7.00 7.35 -5.65
C ASP A 95 -6.29 6.04 -5.33
N ASN A 96 -6.51 5.46 -4.15
CA ASN A 96 -5.96 4.14 -3.80
C ASN A 96 -6.45 3.03 -4.75
N VAL A 97 -7.71 3.10 -5.20
CA VAL A 97 -8.23 2.21 -6.26
C VAL A 97 -7.70 2.62 -7.63
N GLY A 98 -7.62 3.93 -7.89
CA GLY A 98 -7.03 4.47 -9.12
C GLY A 98 -5.61 3.95 -9.38
N LEU A 99 -4.78 3.83 -8.33
CA LEU A 99 -3.40 3.34 -8.40
C LEU A 99 -3.28 2.01 -9.17
N HIS A 100 -4.18 1.07 -8.91
CA HIS A 100 -4.16 -0.25 -9.53
C HIS A 100 -4.43 -0.17 -11.04
N ASN A 101 -5.30 0.76 -11.45
CA ASN A 101 -5.58 1.00 -12.87
C ASN A 101 -4.39 1.70 -13.54
N VAL A 102 -3.76 2.68 -12.89
CA VAL A 102 -2.55 3.36 -13.39
C VAL A 102 -1.42 2.36 -13.65
N LEU A 103 -1.19 1.43 -12.70
CA LEU A 103 -0.17 0.39 -12.86
C LEU A 103 -0.47 -0.52 -14.06
N ILE A 104 -1.75 -0.87 -14.29
CA ILE A 104 -2.14 -1.66 -15.45
C ILE A 104 -1.92 -0.89 -16.75
N ASP A 105 -2.45 0.33 -16.83
CA ASP A 105 -2.40 1.16 -18.03
C ASP A 105 -0.97 1.54 -18.44
N MET A 106 -0.09 1.78 -17.47
CA MET A 106 1.27 2.25 -17.76
C MET A 106 2.26 1.12 -18.00
N PHE A 107 2.12 -0.02 -17.32
CA PHE A 107 3.23 -0.99 -17.21
C PHE A 107 2.90 -2.40 -17.69
N ILE A 108 1.63 -2.73 -17.94
CA ILE A 108 1.26 -4.06 -18.44
C ILE A 108 1.26 -4.04 -19.98
N THR A 109 2.29 -4.65 -20.56
CA THR A 109 2.51 -4.69 -22.01
C THR A 109 1.79 -5.85 -22.72
N LYS A 110 1.42 -6.91 -21.99
CA LYS A 110 0.65 -8.03 -22.55
C LYS A 110 -0.80 -7.62 -22.82
N ASP A 111 -1.43 -8.23 -23.82
CA ASP A 111 -2.86 -7.98 -24.08
C ASP A 111 -3.73 -8.56 -22.96
N VAL A 112 -4.14 -7.66 -22.06
CA VAL A 112 -5.06 -7.94 -20.95
C VAL A 112 -6.40 -7.22 -21.12
N LYS A 113 -6.68 -6.66 -22.31
CA LYS A 113 -7.80 -5.74 -22.55
C LYS A 113 -9.14 -6.37 -22.18
N LYS A 114 -9.34 -7.64 -22.54
CA LYS A 114 -10.58 -8.39 -22.24
C LYS A 114 -10.80 -8.53 -20.73
N ASP A 115 -9.79 -8.97 -20.00
CA ASP A 115 -9.88 -9.20 -18.56
C ASP A 115 -10.00 -7.89 -17.79
N TYR A 116 -9.22 -6.89 -18.19
CA TYR A 116 -9.27 -5.56 -17.59
C TYR A 116 -10.63 -4.89 -17.79
N ASN A 117 -11.22 -4.99 -18.98
CA ASN A 117 -12.58 -4.50 -19.24
C ASN A 117 -13.64 -5.26 -18.43
N ASN A 118 -13.43 -6.57 -18.18
CA ASN A 118 -14.32 -7.32 -17.30
C ASN A 118 -14.20 -6.84 -15.85
N CYS A 119 -12.99 -6.58 -15.34
CA CYS A 119 -12.83 -5.98 -14.02
C CYS A 119 -13.47 -4.58 -13.95
N LYS A 120 -13.29 -3.71 -14.95
CA LYS A 120 -13.89 -2.36 -14.98
C LYS A 120 -15.44 -2.39 -14.91
N LYS A 121 -16.10 -3.48 -15.33
CA LYS A 121 -17.56 -3.63 -15.13
C LYS A 121 -17.93 -3.72 -13.65
N LEU A 122 -17.12 -4.42 -12.84
CA LEU A 122 -17.32 -4.50 -11.38
C LEU A 122 -17.22 -3.10 -10.77
N TRP A 123 -16.23 -2.31 -11.20
CA TRP A 123 -16.05 -0.94 -10.71
C TRP A 123 -17.21 -0.02 -11.10
N LYS A 124 -17.76 -0.15 -12.31
CA LYS A 124 -18.94 0.64 -12.72
C LYS A 124 -20.20 0.33 -11.92
N LEU A 125 -20.25 -0.82 -11.24
CA LEU A 125 -21.41 -1.29 -10.47
C LEU A 125 -21.20 -1.19 -8.96
N SER A 126 -20.02 -0.76 -8.49
CA SER A 126 -19.69 -0.72 -7.07
C SER A 126 -20.53 0.29 -6.29
N ARG A 127 -20.89 -0.08 -5.07
CA ARG A 127 -21.73 0.72 -4.17
C ARG A 127 -21.03 0.97 -2.84
N ASN A 128 -20.05 0.15 -2.49
CA ASN A 128 -19.38 0.19 -1.20
C ASN A 128 -17.97 -0.42 -1.26
N TYR A 129 -17.28 -0.44 -0.12
CA TYR A 129 -15.93 -0.98 0.01
C TYR A 129 -15.83 -2.49 -0.21
N ASN A 130 -16.90 -3.28 -0.04
CA ASN A 130 -16.86 -4.71 -0.38
C ASN A 130 -16.79 -4.92 -1.89
N ASP A 131 -17.57 -4.15 -2.66
CA ASP A 131 -17.52 -4.21 -4.12
C ASP A 131 -16.14 -3.77 -4.64
N ILE A 132 -15.57 -2.72 -4.05
CA ILE A 132 -14.21 -2.27 -4.34
C ILE A 132 -13.19 -3.35 -4.02
N ARG A 133 -13.29 -4.02 -2.88
CA ARG A 133 -12.37 -5.12 -2.52
C ARG A 133 -12.41 -6.25 -3.56
N ILE A 134 -13.59 -6.61 -4.07
CA ILE A 134 -13.76 -7.61 -5.14
C ILE A 134 -13.16 -7.09 -6.46
N TYR A 135 -13.39 -5.83 -6.80
CA TYR A 135 -12.82 -5.21 -7.98
C TYR A 135 -11.28 -5.16 -7.93
N ILE A 136 -10.70 -4.74 -6.81
CA ILE A 136 -9.25 -4.77 -6.59
C ILE A 136 -8.71 -6.19 -6.69
N ALA A 137 -9.41 -7.19 -6.13
CA ALA A 137 -9.00 -8.58 -6.30
C ALA A 137 -8.91 -8.99 -7.78
N CYS A 138 -9.85 -8.54 -8.61
CA CYS A 138 -9.83 -8.74 -10.06
C CYS A 138 -8.61 -8.09 -10.72
N LEU A 139 -8.30 -6.82 -10.41
CA LEU A 139 -7.13 -6.12 -10.94
C LEU A 139 -5.81 -6.75 -10.47
N ARG A 140 -5.74 -7.19 -9.21
CA ARG A 140 -4.56 -7.85 -8.65
C ARG A 140 -4.25 -9.17 -9.33
N VAL A 141 -5.23 -9.90 -9.87
CA VAL A 141 -4.94 -11.07 -10.73
C VAL A 141 -4.17 -10.66 -11.98
N ILE A 142 -4.56 -9.56 -12.64
CA ILE A 142 -3.86 -9.04 -13.82
C ILE A 142 -2.44 -8.61 -13.45
N LEU A 143 -2.30 -7.79 -12.40
CA LEU A 143 -1.00 -7.31 -11.94
C LEU A 143 -0.08 -8.45 -11.50
N ASN A 144 -0.58 -9.42 -10.74
CA ASN A 144 0.20 -10.56 -10.26
C ASN A 144 0.61 -11.47 -11.42
N ASN A 145 -0.24 -11.70 -12.44
CA ASN A 145 0.13 -12.56 -13.59
C ASN A 145 1.13 -11.89 -14.56
N ASN A 146 1.35 -10.59 -14.41
CA ASN A 146 2.23 -9.81 -15.26
C ASN A 146 3.41 -9.18 -14.49
N ASN A 147 3.66 -9.62 -13.26
CA ASN A 147 4.89 -9.24 -12.57
C ASN A 147 6.11 -9.90 -13.24
N GLU A 148 7.23 -9.20 -13.22
CA GLU A 148 8.50 -9.69 -13.75
C GLU A 148 9.07 -10.79 -12.87
N LYS A 149 9.45 -11.91 -13.48
CA LYS A 149 10.16 -12.97 -12.78
C LYS A 149 11.58 -12.51 -12.50
N ILE A 150 11.86 -12.18 -11.25
CA ILE A 150 13.21 -11.88 -10.81
C ILE A 150 13.86 -13.20 -10.43
N VAL A 151 14.84 -13.61 -11.22
CA VAL A 151 15.70 -14.73 -10.88
C VAL A 151 16.79 -14.17 -9.97
N ASP A 152 16.60 -14.29 -8.65
CA ASP A 152 17.69 -14.07 -7.71
C ASP A 152 18.68 -15.22 -7.86
N SER A 153 19.79 -14.95 -8.56
CA SER A 153 20.88 -15.92 -8.79
C SER A 153 21.54 -16.39 -7.48
N LYS A 154 21.25 -15.75 -6.33
CA LYS A 154 21.78 -16.11 -5.02
C LYS A 154 20.78 -16.84 -4.12
N ASN A 155 19.51 -16.98 -4.51
CA ASN A 155 18.48 -17.66 -3.72
C ASN A 155 17.65 -18.65 -4.55
N LEU A 156 18.28 -19.75 -4.95
CA LEU A 156 17.59 -20.90 -5.56
C LEU A 156 16.50 -21.52 -4.66
N ASN A 157 16.50 -21.21 -3.35
CA ASN A 157 15.60 -21.80 -2.34
C ASN A 157 14.60 -20.81 -1.68
N SER A 158 14.56 -19.53 -2.08
CA SER A 158 13.53 -18.63 -1.54
C SER A 158 12.22 -18.83 -2.31
N TYR A 159 11.31 -19.60 -1.73
CA TYR A 159 9.92 -19.67 -2.18
C TYR A 159 9.33 -18.24 -2.18
N GLU A 160 9.25 -17.66 -3.36
CA GLU A 160 8.72 -16.33 -3.71
C GLU A 160 9.60 -15.08 -3.46
N SER A 161 9.80 -14.31 -4.53
CA SER A 161 10.29 -12.92 -4.50
C SER A 161 9.58 -12.08 -3.44
N GLU A 162 10.32 -11.24 -2.71
CA GLU A 162 9.80 -10.32 -1.69
C GLU A 162 8.98 -9.14 -2.26
N TYR A 163 8.95 -8.98 -3.58
CA TYR A 163 8.30 -7.87 -4.26
C TYR A 163 7.75 -8.28 -5.63
N TYR A 164 6.76 -7.51 -6.11
CA TYR A 164 6.36 -7.51 -7.52
C TYR A 164 7.15 -6.43 -8.25
N SER A 165 7.59 -6.71 -9.48
CA SER A 165 8.36 -5.78 -10.31
C SER A 165 7.69 -5.53 -11.65
N TYR A 166 7.79 -4.29 -12.13
CA TYR A 166 7.30 -3.86 -13.44
C TYR A 166 8.27 -2.86 -14.08
N ASP A 167 8.21 -2.78 -15.42
CA ASP A 167 9.03 -1.89 -16.24
C ASP A 167 10.53 -2.03 -15.96
N LYS A 168 11.01 -3.27 -16.04
CA LYS A 168 12.41 -3.69 -15.87
C LYS A 168 12.96 -3.34 -14.49
N GLY A 169 12.19 -3.50 -13.41
CA GLY A 169 12.64 -3.15 -12.05
C GLY A 169 12.44 -1.70 -11.63
N ARG A 170 11.90 -0.83 -12.49
CA ARG A 170 11.70 0.58 -12.16
C ARG A 170 10.53 0.80 -11.18
N ILE A 171 9.55 -0.10 -11.18
CA ILE A 171 8.45 -0.11 -10.21
C ILE A 171 8.54 -1.36 -9.35
N SER A 172 8.66 -1.17 -8.05
CA SER A 172 8.60 -2.26 -7.07
C SER A 172 7.37 -2.13 -6.17
N ILE A 173 6.72 -3.26 -5.90
CA ILE A 173 5.65 -3.36 -4.89
C ILE A 173 6.07 -4.39 -3.85
N VAL A 174 6.45 -3.92 -2.68
CA VAL A 174 6.91 -4.75 -1.57
C VAL A 174 5.75 -5.60 -1.03
N LYS A 175 5.95 -6.92 -0.93
CA LYS A 175 4.93 -7.85 -0.44
C LYS A 175 4.69 -7.70 1.07
N LYS A 176 3.49 -8.12 1.50
CA LYS A 176 3.00 -7.94 2.89
C LYS A 176 3.95 -8.40 4.01
N LEU A 177 4.71 -9.48 3.80
CA LEU A 177 5.61 -10.08 4.80
C LEU A 177 7.10 -9.76 4.58
N SER A 178 7.44 -8.96 3.56
CA SER A 178 8.83 -8.56 3.32
C SER A 178 9.34 -7.64 4.43
N LYS A 179 10.63 -7.75 4.71
CA LYS A 179 11.33 -6.85 5.65
C LYS A 179 11.47 -5.43 5.12
N LYS A 180 11.36 -5.21 3.79
CA LYS A 180 11.43 -3.88 3.15
C LYS A 180 10.12 -3.09 3.28
N LYS A 181 9.11 -3.63 3.96
CA LYS A 181 7.86 -2.91 4.23
C LYS A 181 8.00 -2.06 5.49
N TRP A 182 7.78 -0.75 5.36
CA TRP A 182 8.00 0.21 6.45
C TRP A 182 6.76 0.49 7.31
N ALA A 183 5.55 0.20 6.81
CA ALA A 183 4.33 0.59 7.49
C ALA A 183 3.23 -0.47 7.51
N ARG A 184 2.40 -0.45 8.57
CA ARG A 184 1.14 -1.21 8.66
C ARG A 184 0.09 -0.44 9.44
N ASP A 185 -1.18 -0.79 9.28
CA ASP A 185 -2.27 -0.16 10.02
C ASP A 185 -2.19 -0.46 11.54
N ILE A 186 -2.48 0.56 12.36
CA ILE A 186 -2.30 0.55 13.82
C ILE A 186 -3.31 -0.35 14.56
N TRP A 187 -4.49 -0.59 13.99
CA TRP A 187 -5.53 -1.40 14.63
C TRP A 187 -5.27 -2.90 14.46
N LEU A 188 -4.33 -3.30 13.61
CA LEU A 188 -3.94 -4.70 13.45
C LEU A 188 -3.38 -5.27 14.74
N GLU A 189 -3.74 -6.52 15.03
CA GLU A 189 -3.35 -7.23 16.25
C GLU A 189 -3.69 -6.46 17.54
N ASN A 190 -4.82 -5.73 17.56
CA ASN A 190 -5.27 -4.90 18.68
C ASN A 190 -4.19 -3.90 19.13
N SER A 191 -3.56 -3.23 18.16
CA SER A 191 -2.48 -2.25 18.40
C SER A 191 -1.22 -2.79 19.05
N LYS A 192 -1.07 -4.12 19.11
CA LYS A 192 0.20 -4.74 19.50
C LYS A 192 1.27 -4.47 18.45
N TRP A 193 2.50 -4.32 18.89
CA TRP A 193 3.63 -4.03 18.01
C TRP A 193 4.94 -4.60 18.57
N SER A 194 5.99 -4.54 17.76
CA SER A 194 7.34 -4.96 18.17
C SER A 194 8.41 -4.09 17.52
N THR A 195 9.67 -4.28 17.92
CA THR A 195 10.84 -3.54 17.41
C THR A 195 11.10 -3.67 15.90
N GLN A 196 10.32 -4.48 15.17
CA GLN A 196 10.39 -4.57 13.70
C GLN A 196 9.46 -3.58 12.99
N ASP A 197 8.46 -3.03 13.69
CA ASP A 197 7.46 -2.14 13.09
C ASP A 197 8.08 -0.74 13.00
N PHE A 198 8.10 -0.08 11.84
CA PHE A 198 8.70 1.26 11.77
C PHE A 198 7.65 2.37 11.87
N ILE A 199 6.65 2.36 10.99
CA ILE A 199 5.57 3.34 10.94
C ILE A 199 4.21 2.64 11.09
N LEU A 200 3.32 3.27 11.85
CA LEU A 200 1.93 2.85 12.00
C LEU A 200 1.02 3.82 11.25
N HIS A 201 0.11 3.29 10.44
CA HIS A 201 -0.87 4.05 9.64
C HIS A 201 -2.29 3.98 10.26
N ASP A 202 -3.19 4.87 9.84
CA ASP A 202 -4.57 4.98 10.32
C ASP A 202 -4.65 5.45 11.78
N VAL A 203 -3.67 6.25 12.22
CA VAL A 203 -3.57 6.87 13.56
C VAL A 203 -4.54 8.06 13.65
N LYS A 204 -5.83 7.74 13.58
CA LYS A 204 -6.92 8.73 13.58
C LYS A 204 -7.54 8.83 14.96
N LEU A 205 -7.58 10.04 15.54
CA LEU A 205 -8.14 10.31 16.87
C LEU A 205 -9.59 9.82 17.02
N LYS A 206 -10.42 9.98 15.99
CA LYS A 206 -11.82 9.50 16.00
C LYS A 206 -11.98 7.99 16.22
N ASN A 207 -10.92 7.21 15.98
CA ASN A 207 -10.92 5.76 16.15
C ASN A 207 -10.23 5.31 17.46
N LEU A 208 -9.55 6.21 18.16
CA LEU A 208 -8.84 5.91 19.41
C LEU A 208 -9.83 5.44 20.48
N ASN A 209 -9.65 4.23 21.00
CA ASN A 209 -10.51 3.61 22.01
C ASN A 209 -12.01 3.67 21.66
N SER A 210 -12.34 3.62 20.36
CA SER A 210 -13.72 3.66 19.85
C SER A 210 -14.31 2.26 19.70
N ASN A 211 -15.62 2.14 19.47
CA ASN A 211 -16.26 0.85 19.16
C ASN A 211 -16.29 0.52 17.65
N THR A 212 -15.36 1.09 16.86
CA THR A 212 -15.33 0.89 15.41
C THR A 212 -14.46 -0.30 15.02
N PHE A 213 -14.66 -0.83 13.80
CA PHE A 213 -13.79 -1.88 13.24
C PHE A 213 -12.30 -1.49 13.21
N ARG A 214 -12.01 -0.18 13.13
CA ARG A 214 -10.64 0.37 13.06
C ARG A 214 -10.18 0.94 14.40
N MET A 215 -10.81 0.50 15.50
CA MET A 215 -10.40 0.86 16.85
C MET A 215 -8.92 0.57 17.04
N TRP A 216 -8.23 1.51 17.68
CA TRP A 216 -6.86 1.30 18.14
C TRP A 216 -6.67 1.82 19.56
N ILE A 217 -5.72 1.22 20.27
CA ILE A 217 -5.28 1.64 21.59
C ILE A 217 -3.92 2.30 21.42
N SER A 218 -3.68 3.43 22.10
CA SER A 218 -2.43 4.16 21.95
C SER A 218 -1.21 3.32 22.38
N PRO A 219 -0.25 3.06 21.46
CA PRO A 219 1.06 2.54 21.81
C PRO A 219 1.87 3.49 22.68
N TRP A 220 1.57 4.79 22.62
CA TRP A 220 2.26 5.84 23.36
C TRP A 220 1.49 6.21 24.63
N LYS A 221 2.20 6.36 25.76
CA LYS A 221 1.62 6.78 27.05
C LYS A 221 1.28 8.27 27.05
N ILE A 222 2.22 9.07 26.56
CA ILE A 222 2.10 10.53 26.52
C ILE A 222 2.05 10.93 25.05
N LEU A 223 1.02 11.68 24.67
CA LEU A 223 0.86 12.21 23.31
C LEU A 223 1.56 13.56 23.10
N ASN A 224 2.16 14.12 24.15
CA ASN A 224 2.97 15.34 24.06
C ASN A 224 4.34 15.02 23.46
N PHE A 225 4.54 15.44 22.22
CA PHE A 225 5.78 15.29 21.48
C PHE A 225 6.60 16.58 21.52
N ASN A 226 7.85 16.52 21.98
CA ASN A 226 8.73 17.68 21.96
C ASN A 226 9.57 17.68 20.67
N VAL A 227 9.18 18.51 19.70
CA VAL A 227 9.86 18.59 18.40
C VAL A 227 11.31 19.07 18.52
N TYR A 228 11.64 19.88 19.53
CA TYR A 228 12.99 20.40 19.73
C TYR A 228 13.97 19.32 20.17
N LYS A 229 13.47 18.22 20.76
CA LYS A 229 14.29 17.08 21.20
C LYS A 229 14.73 16.19 20.04
N CYS A 230 14.19 16.37 18.83
CA CYS A 230 14.60 15.60 17.66
C CYS A 230 16.06 15.86 17.24
N ASN A 231 16.65 16.97 17.68
CA ASN A 231 18.05 17.31 17.42
C ASN A 231 19.01 16.85 18.53
N ASP A 232 18.50 16.20 19.58
CA ASP A 232 19.26 15.71 20.73
C ASP A 232 19.54 14.21 20.56
N ASP A 233 20.71 13.73 21.02
CA ASP A 233 21.05 12.31 21.08
C ASP A 233 20.04 11.48 21.90
N LYS A 234 19.24 12.14 22.75
CA LYS A 234 18.14 11.56 23.53
C LYS A 234 16.76 11.67 22.86
N TYR A 235 16.69 11.88 21.55
CA TYR A 235 15.42 12.00 20.81
C TYR A 235 14.43 10.86 21.12
N TYR A 236 14.94 9.64 21.34
CA TYR A 236 14.14 8.44 21.62
C TYR A 236 13.28 8.56 22.89
N GLU A 237 13.63 9.44 23.82
CA GLU A 237 12.85 9.69 25.03
C GLU A 237 11.50 10.38 24.75
N ASN A 238 11.28 10.94 23.54
CA ASN A 238 9.94 11.37 23.10
C ASN A 238 8.96 10.19 22.99
N TRP A 239 9.48 8.97 22.82
CA TRP A 239 8.66 7.78 22.66
C TRP A 239 8.50 7.04 23.98
N THR A 240 7.51 7.46 24.77
CA THR A 240 7.09 6.74 25.99
C THR A 240 5.98 5.75 25.65
N TYR A 241 6.16 4.47 26.00
CA TYR A 241 5.27 3.41 25.50
C TYR A 241 4.35 2.79 26.55
N ASN A 242 3.18 2.35 26.09
CA ASN A 242 2.36 1.37 26.76
C ASN A 242 2.98 -0.02 26.60
N ILE A 243 3.62 -0.51 27.67
CA ILE A 243 4.37 -1.78 27.67
C ILE A 243 3.50 -3.00 27.39
N GLU A 244 2.18 -2.94 27.65
CA GLU A 244 1.26 -4.06 27.42
C GLU A 244 1.07 -4.38 25.94
N LEU A 245 1.25 -3.37 25.08
CA LEU A 245 1.14 -3.48 23.63
C LEU A 245 2.45 -3.94 22.98
N ILE A 246 3.57 -3.89 23.70
CA ILE A 246 4.87 -4.34 23.20
C ILE A 246 4.93 -5.86 23.24
N LYS A 247 5.33 -6.47 22.11
CA LYS A 247 5.48 -7.93 21.97
C LYS A 247 6.85 -8.29 21.41
N LYS A 248 7.28 -9.53 21.67
CA LYS A 248 8.50 -10.09 21.07
C LYS A 248 8.36 -10.15 19.54
N LYS A 249 9.45 -9.84 18.82
CA LYS A 249 9.51 -9.91 17.34
C LYS A 249 8.99 -11.24 16.77
N LYS A 250 9.38 -12.37 17.37
CA LYS A 250 8.91 -13.70 16.96
C LYS A 250 7.39 -13.85 17.05
N TYR A 251 6.79 -13.35 18.14
CA TYR A 251 5.34 -13.37 18.32
C TYR A 251 4.62 -12.54 17.25
N MET A 252 5.05 -11.28 17.05
CA MET A 252 4.41 -10.41 16.05
C MET A 252 4.55 -10.96 14.63
N LYS A 253 5.69 -11.55 14.27
CA LYS A 253 5.85 -12.21 12.96
C LYS A 253 4.87 -13.35 12.75
N LEU A 254 4.62 -14.17 13.78
CA LEU A 254 3.66 -15.28 13.69
C LEU A 254 2.24 -14.75 13.51
N GLN A 255 1.80 -13.80 14.34
CA GLN A 255 0.46 -13.21 14.24
C GLN A 255 0.21 -12.54 12.89
N LEU A 256 1.16 -11.72 12.42
CA LEU A 256 1.05 -11.08 11.11
C LEU A 256 1.03 -12.11 9.96
N ARG A 257 1.75 -13.23 10.09
CA ARG A 257 1.71 -14.31 9.10
C ARG A 257 0.36 -15.03 9.09
N GLU A 258 -0.24 -15.28 10.25
CA GLU A 258 -1.60 -15.84 10.35
C GLU A 258 -2.64 -14.90 9.75
N TYR A 259 -2.54 -13.59 10.07
CA TYR A 259 -3.37 -12.56 9.47
C TYR A 259 -3.25 -12.55 7.94
N PHE A 260 -2.02 -12.61 7.43
CA PHE A 260 -1.75 -12.70 5.99
C PHE A 260 -2.47 -13.89 5.34
N PHE A 261 -2.42 -15.09 5.95
CA PHE A 261 -3.12 -16.25 5.40
C PHE A 261 -4.64 -16.08 5.35
N SER A 262 -5.23 -15.41 6.35
CA SER A 262 -6.64 -15.05 6.34
C SER A 262 -6.97 -14.10 5.18
N VAL A 263 -6.14 -13.08 4.96
CA VAL A 263 -6.29 -12.14 3.84
C VAL A 263 -6.12 -12.84 2.48
N ASP A 264 -5.16 -13.75 2.36
CA ASP A 264 -4.93 -14.50 1.12
C ASP A 264 -6.09 -15.45 0.80
N ASN A 265 -6.65 -16.12 1.80
CA ASN A 265 -7.88 -16.91 1.61
C ASN A 265 -9.05 -16.01 1.17
N LYS A 266 -9.18 -14.82 1.77
CA LYS A 266 -10.18 -13.82 1.38
C LYS A 266 -9.96 -13.34 -0.06
N PHE A 267 -8.71 -13.16 -0.49
CA PHE A 267 -8.36 -12.82 -1.87
C PHE A 267 -8.86 -13.86 -2.85
N ARG A 268 -8.57 -15.15 -2.60
CA ARG A 268 -9.03 -16.26 -3.43
C ARG A 268 -10.56 -16.30 -3.55
N ASN A 269 -11.27 -16.04 -2.45
CA ASN A 269 -12.74 -15.97 -2.44
C ASN A 269 -13.27 -14.78 -3.25
N ASP A 270 -12.66 -13.60 -3.12
CA ASP A 270 -13.04 -12.41 -3.87
C ASP A 270 -12.81 -12.58 -5.37
N VAL A 271 -11.71 -13.22 -5.76
CA VAL A 271 -11.45 -13.55 -7.18
C VAL A 271 -12.54 -14.46 -7.73
N LYS A 272 -12.91 -15.52 -6.99
CA LYS A 272 -14.01 -16.43 -7.40
C LYS A 272 -15.34 -15.68 -7.50
N HIS A 273 -15.63 -14.83 -6.52
CA HIS A 273 -16.87 -14.05 -6.50
C HIS A 273 -16.94 -13.04 -7.66
N GLY A 274 -15.85 -12.30 -7.91
CA GLY A 274 -15.76 -11.37 -9.04
C GLY A 274 -15.97 -12.06 -10.39
N LYS A 275 -15.40 -13.25 -10.59
CA LYS A 275 -15.64 -14.07 -11.80
C LYS A 275 -17.12 -14.44 -11.98
N LYS A 276 -17.81 -14.82 -10.89
CA LYS A 276 -19.25 -15.12 -10.92
C LYS A 276 -20.09 -13.89 -11.28
N LEU A 277 -19.78 -12.73 -10.72
CA LEU A 277 -20.47 -11.47 -11.05
C LEU A 277 -20.28 -11.10 -12.53
N ILE A 278 -19.07 -11.26 -13.06
CA ILE A 278 -18.76 -11.00 -14.47
C ILE A 278 -19.53 -11.95 -15.40
N SER A 279 -19.68 -13.24 -15.04
CA SER A 279 -20.42 -14.20 -15.87
C SER A 279 -21.92 -13.90 -15.88
N LEU A 280 -22.52 -13.57 -14.72
CA LEU A 280 -23.92 -13.18 -14.62
C LEU A 280 -24.25 -11.95 -15.48
N TYR A 281 -23.36 -10.95 -15.47
CA TYR A 281 -23.54 -9.76 -16.31
C TYR A 281 -23.58 -10.07 -17.81
N LYS A 282 -22.79 -11.06 -18.28
CA LYS A 282 -22.80 -11.48 -19.69
C LYS A 282 -24.12 -12.18 -20.06
N PHE A 283 -24.68 -12.97 -19.15
CA PHE A 283 -25.95 -13.66 -19.37
C PHE A 283 -27.12 -12.68 -19.51
N ILE A 284 -27.23 -11.70 -18.61
CA ILE A 284 -28.32 -10.70 -18.63
C ILE A 284 -28.29 -9.83 -19.88
N LYS A 285 -27.12 -9.59 -20.48
CA LYS A 285 -27.00 -8.74 -21.68
C LYS A 285 -27.28 -9.47 -23.01
N ASN A 286 -27.30 -10.80 -22.97
CA ASN A 286 -27.51 -11.66 -24.14
C ASN A 286 -28.96 -12.19 -24.23
N ASN A 287 -29.80 -11.86 -23.25
CA ASN A 287 -31.25 -12.06 -23.23
C ASN A 287 -31.93 -10.69 -23.18
#